data_AF-A0A2P2KCD1-F1
#
_entry.id   AF-A0A2P2KCD1-F1
#
_cell.length_a   1.000
_cell.length_b   1.000
_cell.length_c   1.000
_cell.angle_alpha   90.00
_cell.angle_beta   90.00
_cell.angle_gamma   90.00
#
_symmetry.space_group_name_H-M   'P 1'
#
loop_
_entity.id
_entity.type
_entity.pdbx_description
1 polymer ?
#
loop_
_entity_poly.entity_id
_entity_poly.type
_entity_poly.pdbx_seq_one_letter_code
_entity_poly.pdbx_strand_id
1 'polypeptide(L)'
;MLGICGAATAKSATATTTIAATTSAAAEYLRYRIPPALPLLQRSTPSCASRSQSNSILCVQGHGNYLRSSCRAMAESQTLSVSKNEPQSSASGNKLALISLSDKKDLAFLGTGLQDLGYTIVSTGGTASALESAGVSVTKVEQLTRFPEMLDGRVKTLHPSIHGGILAKRDQNHHMEALERYRIGTFDIVVVNLYPFYDKVTSSRGIEFEDGIENIDIGGPTMIRAAAKNHKDVLVIVDSQDYPALLEFLKGNQDDNQFRKKLAWKAFQHVASYDSAVSEWLWKQTFGDKFPPSLTVPLSLESSLRYGENPHQKAAFYSDKSISEVNAGGIATAIQHHGKEMSYNNYLDADAAWNCVSEFQNPTCVIVKHTNPCGVASRDDILEAYRLAVKADPVSAFGGIVAFNVEVDEVSCSLYSVLT
;
A
#
# COMPACT_ATOMS: atom_id res chain seq x y z
N MET A 1 0.74 -19.01 19.47
CA MET A 1 1.29 -20.18 18.74
C MET A 1 1.09 -21.38 19.64
N LEU A 2 0.27 -22.37 19.29
CA LEU A 2 0.21 -23.62 20.05
C LEU A 2 -0.39 -24.75 19.19
N GLY A 3 0.32 -25.88 19.22
CA GLY A 3 -0.01 -27.14 18.58
C GLY A 3 -0.53 -28.16 19.58
N ILE A 4 -1.01 -29.27 19.02
CA ILE A 4 -1.77 -30.33 19.68
C ILE A 4 -0.89 -31.26 20.53
N CYS A 5 -1.52 -31.76 21.59
CA CYS A 5 -1.02 -32.53 22.72
C CYS A 5 -0.52 -33.95 22.39
N GLY A 6 0.47 -34.42 23.17
CA GLY A 6 0.88 -35.82 23.30
C GLY A 6 1.38 -36.07 24.73
N ALA A 7 0.68 -36.93 25.47
CA ALA A 7 0.87 -37.17 26.89
C ALA A 7 2.01 -38.15 27.22
N ALA A 8 2.77 -37.88 28.30
CA ALA A 8 3.42 -38.90 29.15
C ALA A 8 3.94 -38.34 30.50
N THR A 9 3.25 -38.73 31.58
CA THR A 9 3.69 -39.06 32.96
C THR A 9 4.89 -38.35 33.66
N ALA A 10 4.53 -37.53 34.66
CA ALA A 10 5.05 -37.35 36.04
C ALA A 10 6.49 -37.74 36.46
N LYS A 11 7.17 -36.79 37.14
CA LYS A 11 7.71 -36.97 38.52
C LYS A 11 8.12 -35.63 39.16
N SER A 12 7.90 -35.57 40.48
CA SER A 12 8.07 -34.45 41.42
C SER A 12 9.52 -34.02 41.68
N ALA A 13 9.73 -32.74 42.00
CA ALA A 13 10.68 -32.32 43.04
C ALA A 13 10.36 -30.90 43.56
N THR A 14 10.13 -30.81 44.87
CA THR A 14 10.10 -29.62 45.71
C THR A 14 11.43 -28.87 45.74
N ALA A 15 11.39 -27.53 45.69
CA ALA A 15 12.43 -26.69 46.28
C ALA A 15 11.87 -25.33 46.72
N THR A 16 11.91 -25.13 48.03
CA THR A 16 11.63 -23.90 48.78
C THR A 16 12.82 -22.95 48.66
N THR A 17 12.62 -21.68 48.28
CA THR A 17 13.57 -20.61 48.64
C THR A 17 12.87 -19.28 48.89
N THR A 18 13.28 -18.67 49.99
CA THR A 18 12.75 -17.50 50.69
C THR A 18 13.27 -16.18 50.11
N ILE A 19 12.35 -15.21 50.03
CA ILE A 19 12.44 -13.73 50.16
C ILE A 19 13.83 -13.08 50.22
N ALA A 20 14.04 -12.06 49.37
CA ALA A 20 14.75 -10.84 49.74
C ALA A 20 14.16 -9.62 49.03
N ALA A 21 13.78 -8.61 49.82
CA ALA A 21 13.26 -7.33 49.39
C ALA A 21 14.40 -6.38 48.99
N THR A 22 14.19 -5.62 47.92
CA THR A 22 14.95 -4.39 47.65
C THR A 22 14.00 -3.30 47.20
N THR A 23 13.92 -2.29 48.04
CA THR A 23 13.23 -1.01 47.87
C THR A 23 13.97 -0.07 46.92
N SER A 24 13.21 0.92 46.41
CA SER A 24 13.64 2.24 45.92
C SER A 24 13.97 2.38 44.43
N ALA A 25 13.02 2.97 43.69
CA ALA A 25 13.15 4.28 43.02
C ALA A 25 12.37 4.31 41.70
N ALA A 26 11.20 4.95 41.67
CA ALA A 26 10.61 5.60 40.49
C ALA A 26 9.25 6.21 40.88
N ALA A 27 9.26 7.40 41.47
CA ALA A 27 8.07 8.20 41.66
C ALA A 27 8.38 9.64 41.28
N GLU A 28 8.33 9.92 39.97
CA GLU A 28 8.11 11.26 39.43
C GLU A 28 8.02 11.13 37.91
N TYR A 29 6.82 11.27 37.34
CA TYR A 29 6.56 11.96 36.07
C TYR A 29 5.04 12.01 35.83
N LEU A 30 4.57 13.12 35.27
CA LEU A 30 3.21 13.43 34.81
C LEU A 30 2.23 14.06 35.83
N ARG A 31 2.51 15.32 36.17
CA ARG A 31 1.43 16.32 36.39
C ARG A 31 1.04 16.93 35.05
N TYR A 32 -0.03 16.45 34.42
CA TYR A 32 -0.68 17.18 33.33
C TYR A 32 -1.52 18.32 33.93
N ARG A 33 -1.12 19.57 33.66
CA ARG A 33 -1.95 20.75 33.89
C ARG A 33 -2.96 20.86 32.73
N ILE A 34 -4.24 20.88 33.08
CA ILE A 34 -5.35 21.27 32.22
C ILE A 34 -5.20 22.77 31.88
N PRO A 35 -5.19 23.19 30.60
CA PRO A 35 -5.31 24.61 30.26
C PRO A 35 -6.76 25.08 30.38
N PRO A 36 -7.02 26.33 30.80
CA PRO A 36 -8.37 26.84 30.96
C PRO A 36 -9.07 27.09 29.61
N ALA A 37 -10.40 26.95 29.63
CA ALA A 37 -11.31 27.10 28.51
C ALA A 37 -11.17 28.46 27.78
N LEU A 38 -11.14 28.41 26.45
CA LEU A 38 -11.29 29.58 25.57
C LEU A 38 -12.77 29.97 25.41
N PRO A 39 -13.12 31.27 25.29
CA PRO A 39 -14.50 31.71 25.33
C PRO A 39 -15.22 31.53 23.99
N LEU A 40 -16.52 31.26 24.09
CA LEU A 40 -17.53 31.21 23.04
C LEU A 40 -17.54 32.49 22.18
N LEU A 41 -17.31 32.34 20.87
CA LEU A 41 -17.61 33.37 19.88
C LEU A 41 -19.08 33.30 19.47
N GLN A 42 -19.80 34.37 19.79
CA GLN A 42 -21.20 34.62 19.43
C GLN A 42 -21.39 34.71 17.91
N ARG A 43 -22.44 34.06 17.43
CA ARG A 43 -23.01 34.24 16.08
C ARG A 43 -23.58 35.65 15.93
N SER A 44 -23.27 36.29 14.81
CA SER A 44 -24.07 37.40 14.26
C SER A 44 -24.24 37.21 12.75
N THR A 45 -25.50 37.08 12.32
CA THR A 45 -25.96 37.31 10.94
C THR A 45 -26.29 38.79 10.80
N PRO A 46 -26.19 39.39 9.59
CA PRO A 46 -27.44 39.66 8.86
C PRO A 46 -27.39 39.62 7.31
N SER A 47 -28.56 39.25 6.78
CA SER A 47 -29.29 39.68 5.57
C SER A 47 -28.65 39.80 4.18
N CYS A 48 -29.27 39.05 3.26
CA CYS A 48 -29.59 39.35 1.85
C CYS A 48 -29.65 40.84 1.45
N ALA A 49 -28.97 41.18 0.35
CA ALA A 49 -29.49 42.09 -0.67
C ALA A 49 -28.87 41.77 -2.04
N SER A 50 -29.75 41.53 -3.01
CA SER A 50 -29.49 41.37 -4.44
C SER A 50 -28.97 42.64 -5.11
N ARG A 51 -28.03 42.53 -6.06
CA ARG A 51 -28.09 43.26 -7.34
C ARG A 51 -27.06 42.74 -8.35
N SER A 52 -27.60 42.42 -9.51
CA SER A 52 -26.93 42.22 -10.79
C SER A 52 -26.14 43.46 -11.23
N GLN A 53 -24.97 43.27 -11.85
CA GLN A 53 -24.61 43.99 -13.07
C GLN A 53 -23.43 43.34 -13.81
N SER A 54 -23.62 43.30 -15.13
CA SER A 54 -22.83 42.82 -16.24
C SER A 54 -21.71 43.78 -16.67
N ASN A 55 -20.83 43.25 -17.56
CA ASN A 55 -19.81 43.93 -18.40
C ASN A 55 -18.49 44.25 -17.68
N SER A 56 -17.29 44.13 -18.27
CA SER A 56 -16.88 43.91 -19.67
C SER A 56 -15.39 43.59 -19.71
N ILE A 57 -14.98 42.89 -20.75
CA ILE A 57 -13.61 42.62 -21.21
C ILE A 57 -12.82 43.92 -21.38
N LEU A 58 -11.59 43.97 -20.85
CA LEU A 58 -10.60 44.98 -21.23
C LEU A 58 -9.26 44.27 -21.50
N CYS A 59 -9.01 44.11 -22.80
CA CYS A 59 -7.78 43.63 -23.39
C CYS A 59 -6.76 44.78 -23.38
N VAL A 60 -5.63 44.61 -22.69
CA VAL A 60 -4.52 45.56 -22.74
C VAL A 60 -3.50 45.05 -23.75
N GLN A 61 -3.43 45.73 -24.90
CA GLN A 61 -2.38 45.57 -25.90
C GLN A 61 -1.08 46.22 -25.41
N GLY A 62 -0.03 45.42 -25.24
CA GLY A 62 1.35 45.90 -25.10
C GLY A 62 2.09 45.75 -26.41
N HIS A 63 2.34 46.87 -27.11
CA HIS A 63 3.29 46.96 -28.23
C HIS A 63 4.73 46.96 -27.68
N GLY A 64 5.60 46.11 -28.23
CA GLY A 64 7.03 46.09 -27.94
C GLY A 64 7.82 45.65 -29.16
N ASN A 65 8.61 46.59 -29.70
CA ASN A 65 9.22 46.57 -31.01
C ASN A 65 10.30 45.49 -31.23
N TYR A 66 10.31 44.98 -32.46
CA TYR A 66 11.38 44.22 -33.09
C TYR A 66 12.69 45.01 -33.15
N LEU A 67 13.79 44.39 -32.72
CA LEU A 67 15.14 44.72 -33.17
C LEU A 67 15.79 43.46 -33.76
N ARG A 68 15.89 43.45 -35.09
CA ARG A 68 16.79 42.56 -35.84
C ARG A 68 18.22 43.07 -35.67
N SER A 69 19.13 42.22 -35.23
CA SER A 69 20.56 42.41 -35.47
C SER A 69 21.08 41.26 -36.31
N SER A 70 21.69 41.62 -37.43
CA SER A 70 22.33 40.75 -38.41
C SER A 70 23.83 40.77 -38.15
N CYS A 71 24.43 39.62 -37.84
CA CYS A 71 25.88 39.43 -37.95
C CYS A 71 26.16 38.22 -38.85
N ARG A 72 27.00 38.46 -39.86
CA ARG A 72 27.38 37.55 -40.94
C ARG A 72 28.73 36.89 -40.60
N ALA A 73 28.79 35.58 -40.79
CA ALA A 73 29.88 34.69 -41.27
C ALA A 73 31.35 34.88 -40.86
N MET A 74 31.97 33.75 -40.45
CA MET A 74 33.25 33.09 -40.82
C MET A 74 33.63 32.19 -39.61
N ALA A 75 34.08 30.94 -39.67
CA ALA A 75 34.97 30.25 -40.60
C ALA A 75 34.82 28.71 -40.52
N GLU A 76 35.37 28.04 -41.53
CA GLU A 76 35.54 26.59 -41.68
C GLU A 76 36.43 25.96 -40.59
N SER A 77 36.16 24.69 -40.21
CA SER A 77 37.21 23.68 -40.03
C SER A 77 36.64 22.26 -39.87
N GLN A 78 37.11 21.39 -40.77
CA GLN A 78 37.45 19.96 -40.61
C GLN A 78 36.33 18.94 -40.31
N THR A 79 35.97 18.25 -41.39
CA THR A 79 35.34 16.93 -41.46
C THR A 79 36.18 15.85 -40.76
N LEU A 80 35.60 15.26 -39.71
CA LEU A 80 35.96 13.93 -39.22
C LEU A 80 34.87 12.94 -39.66
N SER A 81 35.27 11.98 -40.50
CA SER A 81 34.44 10.89 -41.00
C SER A 81 34.11 9.92 -39.87
N VAL A 82 32.92 10.06 -39.29
CA VAL A 82 32.31 9.04 -38.42
C VAL A 82 31.58 8.05 -39.32
N SER A 83 31.95 6.76 -39.24
CA SER A 83 31.22 5.67 -39.90
C SER A 83 29.74 5.75 -39.58
N LYS A 84 28.93 5.99 -40.61
CA LYS A 84 27.48 5.86 -40.56
C LYS A 84 27.15 4.37 -40.45
N ASN A 85 26.94 3.88 -39.22
CA ASN A 85 26.03 2.76 -39.04
C ASN A 85 24.62 3.31 -39.24
N GLU A 86 24.09 3.12 -40.44
CA GLU A 86 22.69 3.39 -40.73
C GLU A 86 21.81 2.54 -39.81
N PRO A 87 20.80 3.12 -39.15
CA PRO A 87 19.83 2.33 -38.42
C PRO A 87 18.99 1.55 -39.41
N GLN A 88 19.02 0.23 -39.30
CA GLN A 88 18.03 -0.63 -39.93
C GLN A 88 16.63 -0.18 -39.49
N SER A 89 15.90 0.34 -40.48
CA SER A 89 14.46 0.59 -40.41
C SER A 89 13.75 -0.76 -40.19
N SER A 90 13.22 -0.99 -38.99
CA SER A 90 12.35 -2.14 -38.71
C SER A 90 10.88 -1.70 -38.64
N ALA A 91 10.30 -1.51 -39.83
CA ALA A 91 8.85 -1.52 -39.98
C ALA A 91 8.36 -2.98 -40.10
N SER A 92 8.37 -3.72 -38.98
CA SER A 92 7.44 -4.83 -38.65
C SER A 92 7.54 -5.09 -37.14
N GLY A 93 6.45 -4.84 -36.41
CA GLY A 93 6.44 -4.57 -34.96
C GLY A 93 6.88 -5.73 -34.07
N ASN A 94 8.03 -5.56 -33.41
CA ASN A 94 8.41 -6.39 -32.26
C ASN A 94 7.59 -5.97 -31.04
N LYS A 95 6.90 -6.92 -30.42
CA LYS A 95 6.17 -6.67 -29.18
C LYS A 95 7.17 -6.41 -28.05
N LEU A 96 7.05 -5.30 -27.34
CA LEU A 96 8.02 -4.92 -26.30
C LEU A 96 7.41 -5.03 -24.90
N ALA A 97 8.15 -5.65 -23.97
CA ALA A 97 7.83 -5.68 -22.56
C ALA A 97 8.91 -4.94 -21.76
N LEU A 98 8.55 -3.86 -21.07
CA LEU A 98 9.43 -3.16 -20.15
C LEU A 98 9.30 -3.75 -18.75
N ILE A 99 10.40 -4.26 -18.19
CA ILE A 99 10.42 -4.87 -16.86
C ILE A 99 11.41 -4.12 -15.96
N SER A 100 10.97 -3.66 -14.80
CA SER A 100 11.83 -3.01 -13.80
C SER A 100 11.34 -3.32 -12.40
N LEU A 101 12.00 -4.24 -11.71
CA LEU A 101 11.54 -4.78 -10.44
C LEU A 101 12.55 -4.55 -9.31
N SER A 102 12.03 -4.16 -8.15
CA SER A 102 12.75 -4.29 -6.88
C SER A 102 12.72 -5.75 -6.41
N ASP A 103 11.51 -6.29 -6.19
CA ASP A 103 11.29 -7.69 -5.86
C ASP A 103 11.25 -8.54 -7.14
N LYS A 104 12.15 -9.52 -7.22
CA LYS A 104 12.37 -10.36 -8.41
C LYS A 104 11.71 -11.73 -8.28
N LYS A 105 10.76 -11.88 -7.35
CA LYS A 105 9.94 -13.08 -7.22
C LYS A 105 9.31 -13.45 -8.57
N ASP A 106 9.44 -14.73 -8.94
CA ASP A 106 8.91 -15.33 -10.16
C ASP A 106 9.36 -14.65 -11.48
N LEU A 107 10.44 -13.88 -11.46
CA LEU A 107 10.95 -13.14 -12.62
C LEU A 107 11.34 -14.06 -13.78
N ALA A 108 11.94 -15.21 -13.50
CA ALA A 108 12.29 -16.19 -14.52
C ALA A 108 11.05 -16.75 -15.23
N PHE A 109 10.00 -17.09 -14.48
CA PHE A 109 8.73 -17.58 -15.02
C PHE A 109 8.08 -16.55 -15.96
N LEU A 110 8.02 -15.28 -15.52
CA LEU A 110 7.52 -14.19 -16.36
C LEU A 110 8.37 -13.99 -17.61
N GLY A 111 9.70 -13.90 -17.45
CA GLY A 111 10.63 -13.62 -18.54
C GLY A 111 10.60 -14.68 -19.64
N THR A 112 10.69 -15.96 -19.27
CA THR A 112 10.59 -17.07 -20.23
C THR A 112 9.22 -17.08 -20.90
N GLY A 113 8.14 -16.93 -20.13
CA GLY A 113 6.77 -16.93 -20.69
C GLY A 113 6.54 -15.81 -21.71
N LEU A 114 7.06 -14.61 -21.47
CA LEU A 114 6.99 -13.50 -22.42
C LEU A 114 7.86 -13.75 -23.66
N GLN A 115 9.06 -14.30 -23.49
CA GLN A 115 9.95 -14.62 -24.59
C GLN A 115 9.36 -15.70 -25.51
N ASP A 116 8.75 -16.74 -24.94
CA ASP A 116 8.06 -17.81 -25.69
C ASP A 116 6.87 -17.27 -26.51
N LEU A 117 6.27 -16.17 -26.07
CA LEU A 117 5.20 -15.44 -26.77
C LEU A 117 5.71 -14.42 -27.79
N GLY A 118 7.04 -14.36 -28.00
CA GLY A 118 7.68 -13.48 -28.98
C GLY A 118 7.88 -12.04 -28.52
N TYR A 119 7.80 -11.76 -27.21
CA TYR A 119 8.11 -10.42 -26.69
C TYR A 119 9.61 -10.21 -26.59
N THR A 120 10.07 -9.04 -27.03
CA THR A 120 11.41 -8.55 -26.72
C THR A 120 11.37 -7.86 -25.36
N ILE A 121 12.19 -8.33 -24.43
CA ILE A 121 12.24 -7.77 -23.08
C ILE A 121 13.24 -6.62 -23.01
N VAL A 122 12.77 -5.50 -22.49
CA VAL A 122 13.57 -4.31 -22.17
C VAL A 122 13.62 -4.18 -20.66
N SER A 123 14.80 -4.00 -20.06
CA SER A 123 14.92 -3.98 -18.59
C SER A 123 16.03 -3.06 -18.08
N THR A 124 15.89 -2.62 -16.83
CA THR A 124 16.87 -1.83 -16.08
C THR A 124 17.93 -2.72 -15.42
N GLY A 125 19.12 -2.17 -15.13
CA GLY A 125 20.32 -2.90 -14.71
C GLY A 125 20.12 -4.15 -13.84
N GLY A 126 19.73 -4.01 -12.57
CA GLY A 126 19.61 -5.15 -11.66
C GLY A 126 18.55 -6.18 -12.05
N THR A 127 17.50 -5.76 -12.76
CA THR A 127 16.46 -6.67 -13.28
C THR A 127 16.94 -7.38 -14.55
N ALA A 128 17.68 -6.67 -15.39
CA ALA A 128 18.27 -7.22 -16.62
C ALA A 128 19.25 -8.34 -16.29
N SER A 129 20.17 -8.13 -15.34
CA SER A 129 21.14 -9.16 -14.93
C SER A 129 20.47 -10.42 -14.38
N ALA A 130 19.36 -10.27 -13.64
CA ALA A 130 18.62 -11.41 -13.10
C ALA A 130 17.89 -12.21 -14.19
N LEU A 131 17.31 -11.53 -15.18
CA LEU A 131 16.70 -12.15 -16.36
C LEU A 131 17.76 -12.86 -17.24
N GLU A 132 18.90 -12.21 -17.49
CA GLU A 132 20.03 -12.77 -18.24
C GLU A 132 20.55 -14.04 -17.55
N SER A 133 20.65 -14.04 -16.21
CA SER A 133 21.04 -15.22 -15.41
C SER A 133 20.03 -16.38 -15.49
N ALA A 134 18.77 -16.08 -15.80
CA ALA A 134 17.73 -17.08 -16.04
C ALA A 134 17.65 -17.55 -17.51
N GLY A 135 18.59 -17.11 -18.37
CA GLY A 135 18.63 -17.47 -19.79
C GLY A 135 17.70 -16.64 -20.68
N VAL A 136 17.10 -15.59 -20.14
CA VAL A 136 16.19 -14.70 -20.89
C VAL A 136 17.00 -13.62 -21.60
N SER A 137 16.74 -13.41 -22.89
CA SER A 137 17.39 -12.35 -23.67
C SER A 137 16.82 -10.97 -23.32
N VAL A 138 17.69 -10.02 -23.01
CA VAL A 138 17.30 -8.69 -22.55
C VAL A 138 17.98 -7.59 -23.36
N THR A 139 17.20 -6.59 -23.78
CA THR A 139 17.71 -5.29 -24.22
C THR A 139 17.76 -4.36 -23.02
N LYS A 140 18.92 -3.74 -22.77
CA LYS A 140 19.05 -2.83 -21.61
C LYS A 140 18.44 -1.46 -21.94
N VAL A 141 17.81 -0.81 -20.96
CA VAL A 141 17.18 0.51 -21.14
C VAL A 141 18.16 1.56 -21.67
N GLU A 142 19.43 1.50 -21.28
CA GLU A 142 20.48 2.43 -21.72
C GLU A 142 20.79 2.26 -23.22
N GLN A 143 20.61 1.05 -23.78
CA GLN A 143 20.76 0.80 -25.22
C GLN A 143 19.63 1.47 -26.02
N LEU A 144 18.41 1.45 -25.47
CA LEU A 144 17.24 2.04 -26.10
C LEU A 144 17.22 3.56 -25.99
N THR A 145 17.57 4.10 -24.82
CA THR A 145 17.58 5.54 -24.57
C THR A 145 18.84 6.23 -25.11
N ARG A 146 19.93 5.46 -25.28
CA ARG A 146 21.29 5.98 -25.55
C ARG A 146 21.75 6.99 -24.50
N PHE A 147 21.23 6.87 -23.29
CA PHE A 147 21.53 7.72 -22.16
C PHE A 147 21.95 6.85 -20.98
N PRO A 148 23.07 7.17 -20.30
CA PRO A 148 23.52 6.38 -19.17
C PRO A 148 22.61 6.59 -17.96
N GLU A 149 22.64 5.65 -17.02
CA GLU A 149 22.13 5.87 -15.68
C GLU A 149 22.88 7.05 -15.02
N MET A 150 22.13 7.96 -14.37
CA MET A 150 22.69 9.15 -13.72
C MET A 150 22.17 9.34 -12.28
N LEU A 151 22.92 10.12 -11.51
CA LEU A 151 22.59 10.53 -10.13
C LEU A 151 22.31 9.34 -9.22
N ASP A 152 23.27 8.41 -9.19
CA ASP A 152 23.23 7.18 -8.37
C ASP A 152 21.95 6.34 -8.60
N GLY A 153 21.45 6.40 -9.84
CA GLY A 153 20.29 5.63 -10.25
C GLY A 153 18.94 6.28 -10.04
N ARG A 154 18.91 7.55 -9.61
CA ARG A 154 17.67 8.35 -9.52
C ARG A 154 17.07 8.63 -10.90
N VAL A 155 17.91 8.68 -11.94
CA VAL A 155 17.47 8.97 -13.32
C VAL A 155 17.91 7.84 -14.25
N LYS A 156 17.03 6.85 -14.42
CA LYS A 156 17.21 5.70 -15.34
C LYS A 156 16.17 5.68 -16.45
N THR A 157 14.89 5.77 -16.07
CA THR A 157 13.76 5.53 -16.97
C THR A 157 12.94 6.78 -17.29
N LEU A 158 13.28 7.93 -16.66
CA LEU A 158 12.66 9.23 -16.89
C LEU A 158 13.11 9.83 -18.23
N HIS A 159 12.77 9.17 -19.33
CA HIS A 159 13.21 9.51 -20.68
C HIS A 159 12.05 9.50 -21.69
N PRO A 160 11.99 10.43 -22.67
CA PRO A 160 10.95 10.46 -23.68
C PRO A 160 10.84 9.17 -24.51
N SER A 161 11.95 8.48 -24.80
CA SER A 161 11.89 7.19 -25.50
C SER A 161 11.20 6.08 -24.70
N ILE A 162 11.14 6.21 -23.37
CA ILE A 162 10.39 5.28 -22.51
C ILE A 162 8.93 5.73 -22.43
N HIS A 163 8.70 6.95 -21.93
CA HIS A 163 7.34 7.42 -21.68
C HIS A 163 6.55 7.71 -22.95
N GLY A 164 7.19 8.14 -24.04
CA GLY A 164 6.56 8.27 -25.36
C GLY A 164 6.10 6.91 -25.89
N GLY A 165 6.92 5.87 -25.73
CA GLY A 165 6.57 4.50 -26.11
C GLY A 165 5.45 3.90 -25.27
N ILE A 166 5.29 4.34 -24.02
CA ILE A 166 4.20 3.92 -23.12
C ILE A 166 2.92 4.73 -23.38
N LEU A 167 3.01 6.05 -23.57
CA LEU A 167 1.85 6.97 -23.58
C LEU A 167 1.26 7.23 -24.96
N ALA A 168 1.93 6.83 -26.04
CA ALA A 168 1.39 7.00 -27.38
C ALA A 168 0.09 6.22 -27.53
N LYS A 169 -0.98 6.93 -27.92
CA LYS A 169 -2.25 6.32 -28.28
C LYS A 169 -2.12 5.78 -29.69
N ARG A 170 -2.22 4.47 -29.84
CA ARG A 170 -1.99 3.78 -31.12
C ARG A 170 -3.08 4.05 -32.15
N ASP A 171 -4.25 4.48 -31.68
CA ASP A 171 -5.38 4.91 -32.51
C ASP A 171 -5.29 6.37 -33.00
N GLN A 172 -4.24 7.11 -32.64
CA GLN A 172 -4.02 8.49 -33.07
C GLN A 172 -2.82 8.57 -34.03
N ASN A 173 -3.08 8.78 -35.32
CA ASN A 173 -2.03 8.82 -36.35
C ASN A 173 -0.89 9.81 -36.02
N HIS A 174 -1.23 11.02 -35.56
CA HIS A 174 -0.23 12.03 -35.21
C HIS A 174 0.68 11.63 -34.02
N HIS A 175 0.24 10.74 -33.12
CA HIS A 175 1.13 10.18 -32.09
C HIS A 175 2.14 9.21 -32.73
N MET A 176 1.67 8.32 -33.60
CA MET A 176 2.52 7.33 -34.27
C MET A 176 3.54 7.98 -35.20
N GLU A 177 3.13 9.01 -35.95
CA GLU A 177 4.03 9.83 -36.78
C GLU A 177 5.10 10.54 -35.93
N ALA A 178 4.73 11.03 -34.74
CA ALA A 178 5.70 11.62 -33.82
C ALA A 178 6.69 10.58 -33.30
N LEU A 179 6.23 9.38 -32.92
CA LEU A 179 7.11 8.29 -32.51
C LEU A 179 8.08 7.89 -33.62
N GLU A 180 7.60 7.74 -34.85
CA GLU A 180 8.43 7.41 -36.02
C GLU A 180 9.49 8.48 -36.27
N ARG A 181 9.10 9.77 -36.27
CA ARG A 181 10.01 10.91 -36.46
C ARG A 181 11.17 10.90 -35.46
N TYR A 182 10.90 10.55 -34.21
CA TYR A 182 11.90 10.50 -33.14
C TYR A 182 12.49 9.10 -32.93
N ARG A 183 12.12 8.12 -33.75
CA ARG A 183 12.57 6.72 -33.68
C ARG A 183 12.32 6.07 -32.31
N ILE A 184 11.14 6.33 -31.75
CA ILE A 184 10.68 5.79 -30.47
C ILE A 184 9.79 4.58 -30.75
N GLY A 185 10.13 3.43 -30.16
CA GLY A 185 9.29 2.23 -30.21
C GLY A 185 8.16 2.27 -29.17
N THR A 186 7.11 1.48 -29.38
CA THR A 186 5.99 1.33 -28.43
C THR A 186 6.22 0.18 -27.46
N PHE A 187 5.72 0.31 -26.23
CA PHE A 187 5.64 -0.80 -25.27
C PHE A 187 4.23 -1.37 -25.24
N ASP A 188 4.12 -2.70 -25.16
CA ASP A 188 2.86 -3.43 -25.02
C ASP A 188 2.59 -3.81 -23.57
N ILE A 189 3.66 -4.04 -22.80
CA ILE A 189 3.61 -4.48 -21.42
C ILE A 189 4.61 -3.67 -20.59
N VAL A 190 4.19 -3.24 -19.41
CA VAL A 190 5.03 -2.60 -18.40
C VAL A 190 4.85 -3.37 -17.09
N VAL A 191 5.90 -4.01 -16.61
CA VAL A 191 5.93 -4.76 -15.35
C VAL A 191 6.87 -4.05 -14.38
N VAL A 192 6.29 -3.47 -13.33
CA VAL A 192 7.03 -2.65 -12.38
C VAL A 192 6.47 -2.88 -10.99
N ASN A 193 7.31 -3.32 -10.06
CA ASN A 193 7.02 -3.21 -8.63
C ASN A 193 8.00 -2.21 -7.99
N LEU A 194 7.51 -1.52 -6.97
CA LEU A 194 8.22 -0.41 -6.34
C LEU A 194 9.25 -0.92 -5.34
N TYR A 195 10.17 -0.04 -4.96
CA TYR A 195 11.03 -0.30 -3.80
C TYR A 195 10.16 -0.56 -2.57
N PRO A 196 10.55 -1.51 -1.70
CA PRO A 196 9.76 -1.91 -0.54
C PRO A 196 9.85 -0.86 0.57
N PHE A 197 9.48 0.38 0.26
CA PHE A 197 9.57 1.53 1.16
C PHE A 197 8.83 1.25 2.46
N TYR A 198 7.60 0.74 2.36
CA TYR A 198 6.80 0.32 3.51
C TYR A 198 7.58 -0.64 4.40
N ASP A 199 8.08 -1.77 3.89
CA ASP A 199 8.83 -2.76 4.67
C ASP A 199 10.14 -2.18 5.25
N LYS A 200 10.79 -1.27 4.53
CA LYS A 200 12.04 -0.62 4.97
C LYS A 200 11.81 0.28 6.17
N VAL A 201 10.84 1.18 6.08
CA VAL A 201 10.55 2.17 7.15
C VAL A 201 9.84 1.56 8.35
N THR A 202 9.24 0.38 8.18
CA THR A 202 8.55 -0.38 9.23
C THR A 202 9.42 -1.47 9.85
N SER A 203 10.66 -1.62 9.40
CA SER A 203 11.58 -2.63 9.92
C SER A 203 11.93 -2.37 11.39
N SER A 204 12.19 -3.45 12.13
CA SER A 204 12.38 -3.42 13.58
C SER A 204 13.56 -2.56 14.07
N ARG A 205 14.51 -2.24 13.20
CA ARG A 205 15.67 -1.39 13.53
C ARG A 205 15.43 0.10 13.25
N GLY A 206 14.29 0.45 12.67
CA GLY A 206 14.09 1.76 12.06
C GLY A 206 15.00 1.96 10.85
N ILE A 207 14.89 3.13 10.23
CA ILE A 207 15.74 3.57 9.13
C ILE A 207 16.12 5.03 9.37
N GLU A 208 17.36 5.39 9.07
CA GLU A 208 17.80 6.78 9.11
C GLU A 208 17.03 7.62 8.09
N PHE A 209 16.90 8.91 8.34
CA PHE A 209 16.08 9.79 7.51
C PHE A 209 16.58 9.82 6.06
N GLU A 210 17.88 10.00 5.85
CA GLU A 210 18.50 10.05 4.52
C GLU A 210 18.32 8.72 3.77
N ASP A 211 18.49 7.59 4.46
CA ASP A 211 18.25 6.28 3.87
C ASP A 211 16.77 6.09 3.48
N GLY A 212 15.84 6.59 4.29
CA GLY A 212 14.41 6.62 3.96
C GLY A 212 14.13 7.43 2.70
N ILE A 213 14.75 8.62 2.56
CA ILE A 213 14.65 9.47 1.38
C ILE A 213 15.17 8.75 0.12
N GLU A 214 16.30 8.04 0.20
CA GLU A 214 16.85 7.28 -0.93
C GLU A 214 15.97 6.09 -1.36
N ASN A 215 15.09 5.59 -0.48
CA ASN A 215 14.14 4.53 -0.81
C ASN A 215 12.83 5.05 -1.45
N ILE A 216 12.68 6.37 -1.64
CA ILE A 216 11.54 6.95 -2.36
C ILE A 216 11.78 6.79 -3.87
N ASP A 217 10.97 5.94 -4.51
CA ASP A 217 11.04 5.65 -5.94
C ASP A 217 10.29 6.71 -6.75
N ILE A 218 10.98 7.28 -7.75
CA ILE A 218 10.41 8.25 -8.69
C ILE A 218 10.08 7.60 -10.03
N GLY A 219 10.98 6.75 -10.54
CA GLY A 219 10.86 6.14 -11.85
C GLY A 219 9.73 5.12 -11.91
N GLY A 220 9.62 4.28 -10.88
CA GLY A 220 8.61 3.24 -10.75
C GLY A 220 7.18 3.80 -10.83
N PRO A 221 6.77 4.70 -9.91
CA PRO A 221 5.42 5.26 -9.94
C PRO A 221 5.11 6.02 -11.24
N THR A 222 6.11 6.69 -11.82
CA THR A 222 5.94 7.40 -13.10
C THR A 222 5.63 6.43 -14.24
N MET A 223 6.35 5.31 -14.36
CA MET A 223 6.09 4.28 -15.37
C MET A 223 4.73 3.59 -15.15
N ILE A 224 4.41 3.24 -13.91
CA ILE A 224 3.14 2.59 -13.54
C ILE A 224 1.96 3.49 -13.94
N ARG A 225 1.99 4.77 -13.55
CA ARG A 225 0.92 5.74 -13.87
C ARG A 225 0.80 5.97 -15.38
N ALA A 226 1.93 6.03 -16.10
CA ALA A 226 1.93 6.21 -17.54
C ALA A 226 1.25 5.02 -18.26
N ALA A 227 1.61 3.79 -17.88
CA ALA A 227 1.04 2.58 -18.46
C ALA A 227 -0.44 2.42 -18.09
N ALA A 228 -0.81 2.65 -16.83
CA ALA A 228 -2.20 2.60 -16.37
C ALA A 228 -3.08 3.65 -17.08
N LYS A 229 -2.57 4.87 -17.31
CA LYS A 229 -3.26 5.90 -18.10
C LYS A 229 -3.53 5.41 -19.52
N ASN A 230 -2.57 4.72 -20.14
CA ASN A 230 -2.69 4.19 -21.50
C ASN A 230 -3.12 2.72 -21.57
N HIS A 231 -3.92 2.24 -20.60
CA HIS A 231 -4.29 0.83 -20.45
C HIS A 231 -4.98 0.22 -21.69
N LYS A 232 -5.55 1.05 -22.55
CA LYS A 232 -6.10 0.63 -23.84
C LYS A 232 -5.04 -0.08 -24.70
N ASP A 233 -3.83 0.48 -24.73
CA ASP A 233 -2.76 0.03 -25.60
C ASP A 233 -1.62 -0.69 -24.84
N VAL A 234 -1.54 -0.52 -23.51
CA VAL A 234 -0.45 -1.06 -22.67
C VAL A 234 -1.00 -1.82 -21.48
N LEU A 235 -0.51 -3.05 -21.25
CA LEU A 235 -0.80 -3.81 -20.02
C LEU A 235 0.18 -3.38 -18.92
N VAL A 236 -0.33 -3.01 -17.75
CA VAL A 236 0.48 -2.67 -16.58
C VAL A 236 0.36 -3.75 -15.52
N ILE A 237 1.48 -4.19 -14.96
CA ILE A 237 1.53 -5.23 -13.92
C ILE A 237 2.40 -4.74 -12.78
N VAL A 238 1.86 -4.80 -11.56
CA VAL A 238 2.53 -4.29 -10.35
C VAL A 238 2.74 -5.37 -9.28
N ASP A 239 2.25 -6.58 -9.52
CA ASP A 239 2.22 -7.69 -8.55
C ASP A 239 2.52 -9.00 -9.27
N SER A 240 3.41 -9.81 -8.68
CA SER A 240 3.82 -11.11 -9.23
C SER A 240 2.68 -12.12 -9.29
N GLN A 241 1.65 -11.96 -8.44
CA GLN A 241 0.47 -12.83 -8.47
C GLN A 241 -0.32 -12.72 -9.78
N ASP A 242 -0.17 -11.62 -10.54
CA ASP A 242 -0.85 -11.43 -11.82
C ASP A 242 -0.09 -12.06 -13.00
N TYR A 243 1.14 -12.54 -12.83
CA TYR A 243 1.95 -13.09 -13.94
C TYR A 243 1.26 -14.27 -14.64
N PRO A 244 0.69 -15.27 -13.95
CA PRO A 244 0.00 -16.38 -14.63
C PRO A 244 -1.19 -15.91 -15.47
N ALA A 245 -2.03 -15.04 -14.91
CA ALA A 245 -3.20 -14.48 -15.60
C ALA A 245 -2.80 -13.62 -16.81
N LEU A 246 -1.70 -12.86 -16.70
CA LEU A 246 -1.13 -12.14 -17.83
C LEU A 246 -0.72 -13.09 -18.95
N LEU A 247 0.07 -14.11 -18.65
CA LEU A 247 0.57 -15.04 -19.68
C LEU A 247 -0.57 -15.83 -20.33
N GLU A 248 -1.61 -16.19 -19.58
CA GLU A 248 -2.83 -16.78 -20.12
C GLU A 248 -3.58 -15.80 -21.04
N PHE A 249 -3.78 -14.56 -20.60
CA PHE A 249 -4.39 -13.50 -21.38
C PHE A 249 -3.69 -13.29 -22.73
N LEU A 250 -2.34 -13.28 -22.72
CA LEU A 250 -1.53 -13.10 -23.93
C LEU A 250 -1.55 -14.29 -24.90
N LYS A 251 -1.89 -15.50 -24.44
CA LYS A 251 -2.09 -16.69 -25.29
C LYS A 251 -3.47 -16.68 -25.98
N GLY A 252 -4.44 -16.00 -25.38
CA GLY A 252 -5.79 -15.88 -25.91
C GLY A 252 -5.89 -14.92 -27.09
N ASN A 253 -6.94 -15.06 -27.90
CA ASN A 253 -7.29 -14.15 -28.99
C ASN A 253 -8.35 -13.11 -28.59
N GLN A 254 -8.60 -12.89 -27.30
CA GLN A 254 -9.62 -11.97 -26.82
C GLN A 254 -9.01 -10.68 -26.28
N ASP A 255 -9.39 -9.55 -26.87
CA ASP A 255 -9.10 -8.23 -26.30
C ASP A 255 -10.08 -7.94 -25.16
N ASP A 256 -9.70 -8.34 -23.94
CA ASP A 256 -10.49 -8.09 -22.74
C ASP A 256 -10.21 -6.70 -22.17
N ASN A 257 -11.06 -5.75 -22.56
CA ASN A 257 -11.04 -4.39 -22.01
C ASN A 257 -11.28 -4.36 -20.48
N GLN A 258 -12.00 -5.33 -19.92
CA GLN A 258 -12.20 -5.40 -18.46
C GLN A 258 -10.90 -5.78 -17.76
N PHE A 259 -10.14 -6.76 -18.28
CA PHE A 259 -8.82 -7.12 -17.75
C PHE A 259 -7.87 -5.92 -17.75
N ARG A 260 -7.77 -5.19 -18.86
CA ARG A 260 -6.96 -3.97 -18.97
C ARG A 260 -7.34 -2.91 -17.93
N LYS A 261 -8.64 -2.64 -17.77
CA LYS A 261 -9.15 -1.68 -16.78
C LYS A 261 -8.89 -2.12 -15.34
N LYS A 262 -9.03 -3.43 -15.05
CA LYS A 262 -8.71 -4.00 -13.74
C LYS A 262 -7.24 -3.78 -13.39
N LEU A 263 -6.33 -4.06 -14.33
CA LEU A 263 -4.91 -3.82 -14.16
C LEU A 263 -4.59 -2.33 -13.96
N ALA A 264 -5.23 -1.44 -14.73
CA ALA A 264 -5.08 0.00 -14.56
C ALA A 264 -5.54 0.50 -13.18
N TRP A 265 -6.69 0.02 -12.70
CA TRP A 265 -7.18 0.31 -11.36
C TRP A 265 -6.19 -0.19 -10.29
N LYS A 266 -5.73 -1.44 -10.40
CA LYS A 266 -4.75 -2.03 -9.46
C LYS A 266 -3.46 -1.22 -9.42
N ALA A 267 -2.97 -0.78 -10.58
CA ALA A 267 -1.78 0.05 -10.71
C ALA A 267 -1.93 1.42 -10.01
N PHE A 268 -3.05 2.12 -10.23
CA PHE A 268 -3.30 3.39 -9.53
C PHE A 268 -3.50 3.20 -8.02
N GLN A 269 -4.16 2.12 -7.60
CA GLN A 269 -4.32 1.78 -6.19
C GLN A 269 -2.96 1.50 -5.53
N HIS A 270 -2.08 0.75 -6.21
CA HIS A 270 -0.73 0.46 -5.72
C HIS A 270 0.08 1.74 -5.49
N VAL A 271 0.05 2.69 -6.43
CA VAL A 271 0.72 3.98 -6.27
C VAL A 271 0.07 4.84 -5.17
N ALA A 272 -1.26 4.85 -5.07
CA ALA A 272 -1.95 5.59 -4.01
C ALA A 272 -1.58 5.07 -2.61
N SER A 273 -1.50 3.76 -2.42
CA SER A 273 -1.04 3.16 -1.17
C SER A 273 0.43 3.48 -0.89
N TYR A 274 1.29 3.43 -1.90
CA TYR A 274 2.70 3.81 -1.78
C TYR A 274 2.88 5.27 -1.34
N ASP A 275 2.21 6.22 -2.01
CA ASP A 275 2.29 7.65 -1.69
C ASP A 275 1.70 7.95 -0.31
N SER A 276 0.68 7.19 0.13
CA SER A 276 0.13 7.30 1.49
C SER A 276 1.19 6.95 2.54
N ALA A 277 1.90 5.84 2.36
CA ALA A 277 2.98 5.41 3.25
C ALA A 277 4.14 6.43 3.27
N VAL A 278 4.56 6.95 2.11
CA VAL A 278 5.60 7.99 2.03
C VAL A 278 5.17 9.25 2.76
N SER A 279 3.94 9.72 2.53
CA SER A 279 3.40 10.91 3.18
C SER A 279 3.30 10.76 4.70
N GLU A 280 2.81 9.61 5.18
CA GLU A 280 2.70 9.30 6.60
C GLU A 280 4.08 9.26 7.27
N TRP A 281 5.04 8.58 6.65
CA TRP A 281 6.41 8.50 7.16
C TRP A 281 7.05 9.88 7.25
N LEU A 282 7.02 10.68 6.18
CA LEU A 282 7.59 12.04 6.16
C LEU A 282 6.98 12.93 7.24
N TRP A 283 5.67 12.84 7.45
CA TRP A 283 4.99 13.57 8.52
C TRP A 283 5.52 13.16 9.89
N LYS A 284 5.60 11.86 10.16
CA LYS A 284 6.11 11.33 11.43
C LYS A 284 7.56 11.76 11.69
N GLN A 285 8.43 11.75 10.67
CA GLN A 285 9.81 12.22 10.80
C GLN A 285 9.92 13.72 11.10
N THR A 286 8.99 14.53 10.58
CA THR A 286 9.06 16.00 10.69
C THR A 286 8.34 16.55 11.93
N PHE A 287 7.18 15.98 12.26
CA PHE A 287 6.25 16.52 13.25
C PHE A 287 5.92 15.55 14.40
N GLY A 288 6.49 14.33 14.38
CA GLY A 288 6.21 13.30 15.38
C GLY A 288 4.76 12.84 15.34
N ASP A 289 4.19 12.59 16.52
CA ASP A 289 2.83 12.02 16.67
C ASP A 289 1.69 13.04 16.57
N LYS A 290 1.94 14.22 15.97
CA LYS A 290 0.88 15.21 15.74
C LYS A 290 -0.07 14.74 14.66
N PHE A 291 -1.36 15.10 14.74
CA PHE A 291 -2.29 14.84 13.64
C PHE A 291 -1.97 15.68 12.40
N PRO A 292 -1.87 15.08 11.21
CA PRO A 292 -1.64 15.83 9.98
C PRO A 292 -2.88 16.62 9.56
N PRO A 293 -2.72 17.78 8.89
CA PRO A 293 -3.85 18.55 8.36
C PRO A 293 -4.57 17.83 7.20
N SER A 294 -3.93 16.83 6.59
CA SER A 294 -4.51 15.94 5.57
C SER A 294 -3.99 14.52 5.81
N LEU A 295 -4.89 13.54 5.79
CA LEU A 295 -4.60 12.13 6.04
C LEU A 295 -5.15 11.28 4.89
N THR A 296 -4.36 10.33 4.41
CA THR A 296 -4.80 9.31 3.44
C THR A 296 -4.61 7.94 4.08
N VAL A 297 -5.68 7.14 4.12
CA VAL A 297 -5.68 5.82 4.76
C VAL A 297 -5.79 4.73 3.69
N PRO A 298 -4.72 3.96 3.42
CA PRO A 298 -4.78 2.84 2.49
C PRO A 298 -5.46 1.64 3.14
N LEU A 299 -6.56 1.18 2.54
CA LEU A 299 -7.33 0.02 3.01
C LEU A 299 -7.25 -1.15 2.03
N SER A 300 -7.16 -2.37 2.56
CA SER A 300 -7.26 -3.60 1.77
C SER A 300 -8.51 -4.39 2.18
N LEU A 301 -9.29 -4.83 1.19
CA LEU A 301 -10.46 -5.66 1.44
C LEU A 301 -10.00 -7.05 1.91
N GLU A 302 -10.48 -7.46 3.08
CA GLU A 302 -10.25 -8.81 3.62
C GLU A 302 -11.43 -9.73 3.29
N SER A 303 -12.67 -9.25 3.48
CA SER A 303 -13.87 -10.00 3.10
C SER A 303 -15.10 -9.11 2.90
N SER A 304 -16.03 -9.56 2.06
CA SER A 304 -17.41 -9.03 2.09
C SER A 304 -18.16 -9.63 3.26
N LEU A 305 -18.99 -8.83 3.94
CA LEU A 305 -19.83 -9.30 5.04
C LEU A 305 -21.23 -9.62 4.53
N ARG A 306 -21.92 -10.53 5.24
CA ARG A 306 -23.27 -10.97 4.89
C ARG A 306 -24.27 -9.80 4.80
N TYR A 307 -24.12 -8.85 5.72
CA TYR A 307 -24.84 -7.58 5.79
C TYR A 307 -24.12 -6.65 6.78
N GLY A 308 -24.53 -5.39 6.86
CA GLY A 308 -24.04 -4.41 7.83
C GLY A 308 -24.64 -4.61 9.22
N GLU A 309 -24.99 -3.52 9.89
CA GLU A 309 -25.62 -3.62 11.21
C GLU A 309 -26.99 -4.32 11.14
N ASN A 310 -27.69 -4.14 10.02
CA ASN A 310 -29.00 -4.73 9.73
C ASN A 310 -29.02 -5.47 8.38
N PRO A 311 -29.89 -6.48 8.19
CA PRO A 311 -29.89 -7.35 7.00
C PRO A 311 -30.03 -6.66 5.64
N HIS A 312 -30.62 -5.47 5.58
CA HIS A 312 -30.82 -4.72 4.34
C HIS A 312 -29.60 -3.87 3.93
N GLN A 313 -28.58 -3.78 4.79
CA GLN A 313 -27.37 -2.98 4.56
C GLN A 313 -26.25 -3.88 4.02
N LYS A 314 -25.48 -3.39 3.03
CA LYS A 314 -24.25 -4.06 2.59
C LYS A 314 -23.10 -3.66 3.50
N ALA A 315 -22.14 -4.57 3.71
CA ALA A 315 -20.91 -4.27 4.43
C ALA A 315 -19.73 -5.11 3.94
N ALA A 316 -18.54 -4.67 4.30
CA ALA A 316 -17.28 -5.32 4.00
C ALA A 316 -16.28 -4.98 5.11
N PHE A 317 -15.35 -5.90 5.35
CA PHE A 317 -14.29 -5.77 6.32
C PHE A 317 -12.98 -5.47 5.59
N TYR A 318 -12.33 -4.37 6.00
CA TYR A 318 -11.08 -3.89 5.44
C TYR A 318 -10.02 -3.82 6.53
N SER A 319 -8.79 -4.18 6.19
CA SER A 319 -7.62 -3.93 7.03
C SER A 319 -7.00 -2.58 6.68
N ASP A 320 -6.56 -1.84 7.70
CA ASP A 320 -5.72 -0.65 7.52
C ASP A 320 -4.27 -1.05 7.22
N LYS A 321 -3.68 -0.43 6.19
CA LYS A 321 -2.30 -0.64 5.77
C LYS A 321 -1.41 0.57 6.03
N SER A 322 -1.83 1.51 6.88
CA SER A 322 -1.02 2.63 7.33
C SER A 322 0.22 2.13 8.09
N ILE A 323 1.28 2.94 8.13
CA ILE A 323 2.52 2.64 8.86
C ILE A 323 2.26 2.64 10.37
N SER A 324 1.37 3.50 10.85
CA SER A 324 0.94 3.60 12.25
C SER A 324 0.31 2.32 12.78
N GLU A 325 -0.30 1.51 11.91
CA GLU A 325 -0.95 0.24 12.26
C GLU A 325 0.01 -0.96 12.21
N VAL A 326 1.29 -0.74 11.88
CA VAL A 326 2.28 -1.82 11.85
C VAL A 326 2.52 -2.32 13.27
N ASN A 327 2.34 -3.63 13.46
CA ASN A 327 2.37 -4.29 14.77
C ASN A 327 1.29 -3.77 15.73
N ALA A 328 0.30 -3.00 15.25
CA ALA A 328 -0.89 -2.75 16.01
C ALA A 328 -1.67 -4.07 16.16
N GLY A 329 -1.86 -4.48 17.41
CA GLY A 329 -2.78 -5.56 17.73
C GLY A 329 -4.22 -5.08 17.59
N GLY A 330 -5.16 -6.01 17.54
CA GLY A 330 -6.58 -5.68 17.59
C GLY A 330 -7.43 -6.70 16.86
N ILE A 331 -8.73 -6.43 16.80
CA ILE A 331 -9.67 -7.32 16.13
C ILE A 331 -9.41 -7.41 14.63
N ALA A 332 -8.89 -6.34 14.02
CA ALA A 332 -8.62 -6.33 12.59
C ALA A 332 -7.50 -7.29 12.16
N THR A 333 -6.60 -7.65 13.08
CA THR A 333 -5.50 -8.60 12.87
C THR A 333 -5.72 -9.95 13.56
N ALA A 334 -6.92 -10.17 14.10
CA ALA A 334 -7.26 -11.40 14.82
C ALA A 334 -7.37 -12.61 13.89
N ILE A 335 -6.98 -13.78 14.40
CA ILE A 335 -7.07 -15.06 13.70
C ILE A 335 -8.35 -15.77 14.15
N GLN A 336 -9.26 -16.04 13.21
CA GLN A 336 -10.43 -16.85 13.49
C GLN A 336 -10.07 -18.34 13.49
N HIS A 337 -10.03 -18.96 14.67
CA HIS A 337 -9.72 -20.39 14.81
C HIS A 337 -10.90 -21.34 14.56
N HIS A 338 -12.13 -20.89 14.82
CA HIS A 338 -13.35 -21.69 14.66
C HIS A 338 -14.58 -20.81 14.44
N GLY A 339 -15.73 -21.45 14.20
CA GLY A 339 -17.03 -20.79 14.08
C GLY A 339 -17.40 -20.41 12.64
N LYS A 340 -18.57 -19.80 12.50
CA LYS A 340 -19.03 -19.23 11.22
C LYS A 340 -18.31 -17.91 10.96
N GLU A 341 -18.35 -17.44 9.72
CA GLU A 341 -17.86 -16.11 9.36
C GLU A 341 -18.42 -15.02 10.28
N MET A 342 -17.55 -14.08 10.67
CA MET A 342 -17.91 -12.95 11.52
C MET A 342 -18.92 -12.02 10.83
N SER A 343 -19.96 -11.60 11.56
CA SER A 343 -20.87 -10.54 11.09
C SER A 343 -20.33 -9.15 11.44
N TYR A 344 -20.92 -8.10 10.84
CA TYR A 344 -20.58 -6.71 11.15
C TYR A 344 -20.69 -6.40 12.66
N ASN A 345 -21.79 -6.80 13.30
CA ASN A 345 -21.98 -6.59 14.73
C ASN A 345 -21.02 -7.44 15.57
N ASN A 346 -20.56 -8.59 15.07
CA ASN A 346 -19.55 -9.35 15.79
C ASN A 346 -18.20 -8.65 15.81
N TYR A 347 -17.80 -7.99 14.71
CA TYR A 347 -16.59 -7.16 14.70
C TYR A 347 -16.71 -6.00 15.69
N LEU A 348 -17.85 -5.29 15.72
CA LEU A 348 -18.08 -4.19 16.67
C LEU A 348 -18.05 -4.64 18.13
N ASP A 349 -18.78 -5.72 18.46
CA ASP A 349 -18.85 -6.23 19.83
C ASP A 349 -17.51 -6.84 20.26
N ALA A 350 -16.75 -7.46 19.35
CA ALA A 350 -15.42 -7.98 19.64
C ALA A 350 -14.43 -6.85 19.91
N ASP A 351 -14.50 -5.75 19.16
CA ASP A 351 -13.62 -4.60 19.37
C ASP A 351 -13.93 -3.90 20.69
N ALA A 352 -15.21 -3.71 21.01
CA ALA A 352 -15.64 -3.17 22.29
C ALA A 352 -15.21 -4.07 23.47
N ALA A 353 -15.36 -5.40 23.35
CA ALA A 353 -14.95 -6.34 24.39
C ALA A 353 -13.43 -6.38 24.57
N TRP A 354 -12.67 -6.36 23.46
CA TRP A 354 -11.21 -6.36 23.47
C TRP A 354 -10.64 -5.09 24.11
N ASN A 355 -11.13 -3.92 23.68
CA ASN A 355 -10.70 -2.64 24.25
C ASN A 355 -11.02 -2.57 25.75
N CYS A 356 -12.21 -2.99 26.16
CA CYS A 356 -12.61 -2.98 27.57
C CYS A 356 -11.75 -3.94 28.42
N VAL A 357 -11.53 -5.18 27.98
CA VAL A 357 -10.76 -6.15 28.77
C VAL A 357 -9.27 -5.75 28.88
N SER A 358 -8.75 -5.05 27.87
CA SER A 358 -7.36 -4.58 27.82
C SER A 358 -7.04 -3.46 28.82
N GLU A 359 -8.06 -2.81 29.41
CA GLU A 359 -7.85 -1.79 30.46
C GLU A 359 -7.46 -2.40 31.83
N PHE A 360 -7.64 -3.71 32.00
CA PHE A 360 -7.41 -4.40 33.27
C PHE A 360 -6.05 -5.11 33.29
N GLN A 361 -5.34 -5.00 34.42
CA GLN A 361 -4.07 -5.71 34.64
C GLN A 361 -4.25 -7.13 35.20
N ASN A 362 -5.23 -7.32 36.08
CA ASN A 362 -5.53 -8.63 36.67
C ASN A 362 -6.27 -9.52 35.64
N PRO A 363 -6.23 -10.86 35.76
CA PRO A 363 -7.01 -11.72 34.88
C PRO A 363 -8.50 -11.34 34.96
N THR A 364 -9.07 -11.00 33.80
CA THR A 364 -10.37 -10.34 33.69
C THR A 364 -11.16 -10.93 32.54
N CYS A 365 -12.45 -11.10 32.77
CA CYS A 365 -13.45 -11.45 31.77
C CYS A 365 -14.40 -10.26 31.55
N VAL A 366 -14.65 -9.92 30.29
CA VAL A 366 -15.64 -8.93 29.87
C VAL A 366 -16.63 -9.62 28.93
N ILE A 367 -17.93 -9.37 29.12
CA ILE A 367 -19.01 -9.81 28.24
C ILE A 367 -19.72 -8.58 27.68
N VAL A 368 -19.73 -8.46 26.36
CA VAL A 368 -20.35 -7.36 25.61
C VAL A 368 -21.53 -7.87 24.79
N LYS A 369 -22.57 -7.04 24.69
CA LYS A 369 -23.67 -7.23 23.74
C LYS A 369 -24.12 -5.88 23.22
N HIS A 370 -24.19 -5.73 21.89
CA HIS A 370 -24.55 -4.47 21.25
C HIS A 370 -23.69 -3.30 21.78
N THR A 371 -22.37 -3.50 21.76
CA THR A 371 -21.31 -2.57 22.21
C THR A 371 -21.40 -2.14 23.67
N ASN A 372 -22.24 -2.78 24.48
CA ASN A 372 -22.39 -2.47 25.91
C ASN A 372 -21.91 -3.64 26.78
N PRO A 373 -21.09 -3.40 27.82
CA PRO A 373 -20.69 -4.45 28.74
C PRO A 373 -21.88 -4.86 29.62
N CYS A 374 -22.32 -6.11 29.52
CA CYS A 374 -23.33 -6.67 30.41
C CYS A 374 -22.74 -7.37 31.63
N GLY A 375 -21.43 -7.66 31.61
CA GLY A 375 -20.71 -8.24 32.74
C GLY A 375 -19.22 -8.04 32.66
N VAL A 376 -18.60 -7.70 33.79
CA VAL A 376 -17.15 -7.56 33.94
C VAL A 376 -16.74 -8.11 35.30
N ALA A 377 -15.70 -8.93 35.35
CA ALA A 377 -15.14 -9.40 36.61
C ALA A 377 -13.65 -9.74 36.48
N SER A 378 -12.89 -9.43 37.54
CA SER A 378 -11.47 -9.80 37.67
C SER A 378 -11.28 -10.76 38.84
N ARG A 379 -10.55 -11.86 38.63
CA ARG A 379 -10.20 -12.88 39.62
C ARG A 379 -8.87 -13.54 39.24
N ASP A 380 -8.16 -14.09 40.20
CA ASP A 380 -6.93 -14.85 39.91
C ASP A 380 -7.22 -16.10 39.05
N ASP A 381 -8.38 -16.73 39.27
CA ASP A 381 -8.91 -17.78 38.40
C ASP A 381 -9.81 -17.17 37.31
N ILE A 382 -9.39 -17.27 36.05
CA ILE A 382 -10.12 -16.71 34.90
C ILE A 382 -11.51 -17.33 34.72
N LEU A 383 -11.69 -18.57 35.17
CA LEU A 383 -12.98 -19.24 35.12
C LEU A 383 -13.95 -18.69 36.17
N GLU A 384 -13.45 -18.34 37.36
CA GLU A 384 -14.25 -17.63 38.36
C GLU A 384 -14.64 -16.23 37.84
N ALA A 385 -13.70 -15.51 37.21
CA ALA A 385 -13.98 -14.24 36.56
C ALA A 385 -15.11 -14.38 35.53
N TYR A 386 -15.05 -15.37 34.64
CA TYR A 386 -16.12 -15.63 33.67
C TYR A 386 -17.48 -15.87 34.35
N ARG A 387 -17.55 -16.77 35.34
CA ARG A 387 -18.80 -17.09 36.06
C ARG A 387 -19.42 -15.85 36.70
N LEU A 388 -18.58 -14.99 37.29
CA LEU A 388 -19.04 -13.75 37.92
C LEU A 388 -19.48 -12.71 36.89
N ALA A 389 -18.79 -12.61 35.75
CA ALA A 389 -19.19 -11.73 34.65
C ALA A 389 -20.57 -12.14 34.09
N VAL A 390 -20.82 -13.44 33.88
CA VAL A 390 -22.15 -13.95 33.49
C VAL A 390 -23.21 -13.66 34.55
N LYS A 391 -22.86 -13.79 35.84
CA LYS A 391 -23.80 -13.57 36.95
C LYS A 391 -24.25 -12.11 37.08
N ALA A 392 -23.51 -11.15 36.53
CA ALA A 392 -23.88 -9.74 36.57
C ALA A 392 -25.22 -9.48 35.85
N ASP A 393 -25.37 -10.01 34.64
CA ASP A 393 -26.64 -10.03 33.89
C ASP A 393 -26.68 -11.25 32.96
N PRO A 394 -27.20 -12.41 33.43
CA PRO A 394 -27.20 -13.64 32.65
C PRO A 394 -28.14 -13.58 31.44
N VAL A 395 -29.18 -12.74 31.48
CA VAL A 395 -30.13 -12.59 30.36
C VAL A 395 -29.47 -11.85 29.21
N SER A 396 -28.75 -10.77 29.52
CA SER A 396 -28.00 -10.01 28.51
C SER A 396 -26.76 -10.78 28.03
N ALA A 397 -26.09 -11.54 28.91
CA ALA A 397 -24.93 -12.34 28.52
C ALA A 397 -25.24 -13.41 27.44
N PHE A 398 -26.48 -13.88 27.36
CA PHE A 398 -26.89 -14.82 26.32
C PHE A 398 -26.71 -14.23 24.91
N GLY A 399 -25.85 -14.87 24.11
CA GLY A 399 -25.48 -14.42 22.76
C GLY A 399 -24.52 -13.23 22.73
N GLY A 400 -23.91 -12.87 23.86
CA GLY A 400 -22.86 -11.86 23.94
C GLY A 400 -21.49 -12.36 23.46
N ILE A 401 -20.58 -11.41 23.23
CA ILE A 401 -19.17 -11.67 22.94
C ILE A 401 -18.39 -11.60 24.25
N VAL A 402 -17.54 -12.60 24.48
CA VAL A 402 -16.72 -12.69 25.68
C VAL A 402 -15.26 -12.49 25.31
N ALA A 403 -14.58 -11.65 26.08
CA ALA A 403 -13.16 -11.38 25.95
C ALA A 403 -12.43 -11.62 27.27
N PHE A 404 -11.19 -12.07 27.15
CA PHE A 404 -10.27 -12.33 28.25
C PHE A 404 -8.95 -11.60 27.96
N ASN A 405 -8.30 -11.04 28.99
CA ASN A 405 -6.96 -10.43 28.86
C ASN A 405 -5.81 -11.40 29.17
N VAL A 406 -6.12 -12.68 29.34
CA VAL A 406 -5.16 -13.77 29.57
C VAL A 406 -5.47 -14.93 28.62
N GLU A 407 -4.50 -15.83 28.44
CA GLU A 407 -4.69 -17.04 27.65
C GLU A 407 -5.78 -17.94 28.27
N VAL A 408 -6.67 -18.47 27.44
CA VAL A 408 -7.74 -19.38 27.85
C VAL A 408 -7.26 -20.82 27.66
N ASP A 409 -7.16 -21.57 28.75
CA ASP A 409 -6.72 -22.97 28.73
C ASP A 409 -7.86 -23.95 28.40
N GLU A 410 -7.52 -25.24 28.26
CA GLU A 410 -8.48 -26.31 27.94
C GLU A 410 -9.60 -26.44 29.00
N VAL A 411 -9.26 -26.25 30.28
CA VAL A 411 -10.21 -26.32 31.39
C VAL A 411 -11.23 -25.18 31.29
N SER A 412 -10.76 -23.98 31.01
CA SER A 412 -11.59 -22.78 30.81
C SER A 412 -12.44 -22.88 29.53
N CYS A 413 -11.89 -23.45 28.45
CA CYS A 413 -12.62 -23.72 27.21
C CYS A 413 -13.77 -24.72 27.38
N SER A 414 -13.56 -25.79 28.16
CA SER A 414 -14.54 -26.87 28.33
C SER A 414 -15.87 -26.39 28.94
N LEU A 415 -15.84 -25.37 29.81
CA LEU A 415 -17.03 -24.81 30.46
C LEU A 415 -17.83 -23.86 29.58
N TYR A 416 -17.21 -23.29 28.54
CA TYR A 416 -17.91 -22.48 27.56
C TYR A 416 -18.92 -23.33 26.77
N SER A 417 -18.58 -24.59 26.49
CA SER A 417 -19.45 -25.56 25.79
C SER A 417 -20.70 -25.99 26.57
N VAL A 418 -20.76 -25.72 27.88
CA VAL A 418 -21.86 -26.14 28.77
C VAL A 418 -22.91 -25.02 28.94
N LEU A 419 -22.57 -23.79 28.57
CA LEU A 419 -23.39 -22.59 28.83
C LEU A 419 -23.99 -21.96 27.56
N THR A 420 -23.63 -22.45 26.37
CA THR A 420 -24.26 -22.16 25.07
C THR A 420 -24.99 -23.38 24.57
#